data_AF-A0A7Y2ZY58-F1
#
_entry.id   AF-A0A7Y2ZY58-F1
#
_cell.length_a   1.000
_cell.length_b   1.000
_cell.length_c   1.000
_cell.angle_alpha   90.00
_cell.angle_beta   90.00
_cell.angle_gamma   90.00
#
_symmetry.space_group_name_H-M   'P 1'
#
loop_
_entity.id
_entity.type
_entity.pdbx_description
1 polymer ?
#
loop_
_entity_poly.entity_id
_entity_poly.type
_entity_poly.pdbx_seq_one_letter_code
_entity_poly.pdbx_strand_id
1 'polypeptide(L)'
;MFARVIFTTLLLSSTIILQLNAKIPPLAKPLLGIYGLIAGIFLLSVQYTIIFKRVKQAVNFAYIQICIDTFIVTLIIFVTGSFSSIFSFLYLVVIIYTSMLLSRKGSMIIASLCCLQYGIMIDLEYYGVLQPFLLQGSTISTGYAWSHVIYKIMITMVACFAVAFLSGLLAEQARRTKKELLAMERHVKRVEKMAAVGEMGAGLAHEIKNPLASLAGSIQLLKNDINRNP
;
A
#
# COMPACT_ATOMS: atom_id res chain seq x y z
N MET A 1 7.02 4.48 1.52
CA MET A 1 8.46 4.34 1.21
C MET A 1 8.71 4.18 -0.28
N PHE A 2 8.41 3.02 -0.90
CA PHE A 2 8.69 2.79 -2.33
C PHE A 2 8.07 3.83 -3.28
N ALA A 3 6.78 4.15 -3.12
CA ALA A 3 6.11 5.18 -3.90
C ALA A 3 6.79 6.56 -3.76
N ARG A 4 7.27 6.89 -2.54
CA ARG A 4 7.93 8.16 -2.23
C ARG A 4 9.29 8.29 -2.91
N VAL A 5 10.06 7.20 -2.97
CA VAL A 5 11.32 7.13 -3.71
C VAL A 5 11.06 7.37 -5.20
N ILE A 6 10.07 6.68 -5.77
CA ILE A 6 9.66 6.88 -7.18
C ILE A 6 9.30 8.35 -7.43
N PHE A 7 8.52 8.98 -6.54
CA PHE A 7 8.15 10.39 -6.67
C PHE A 7 9.37 11.30 -6.65
N THR A 8 10.27 11.11 -5.68
CA THR A 8 11.50 11.92 -5.60
C THR A 8 12.39 11.75 -6.81
N THR A 9 12.49 10.52 -7.35
CA THR A 9 13.27 10.29 -8.57
C THR A 9 12.62 10.91 -9.80
N LEU A 10 11.29 10.84 -9.93
CA LEU A 10 10.57 11.42 -11.06
C LEU A 10 10.66 12.95 -11.04
N LEU A 11 10.55 13.55 -9.84
CA LEU A 11 10.69 14.98 -9.64
C LEU A 11 12.13 15.46 -9.91
N LEU A 12 13.13 14.72 -9.42
CA LEU A 12 14.55 14.98 -9.71
C LEU A 12 14.81 14.93 -11.21
N SER A 13 14.35 13.88 -11.90
CA SER A 13 14.50 13.73 -13.35
C SER A 13 13.86 14.87 -14.13
N SER A 14 12.63 15.26 -13.79
CA SER A 14 11.95 16.39 -14.43
C SER A 14 12.71 17.71 -14.22
N THR A 15 13.26 17.91 -13.02
CA THR A 15 14.04 19.12 -12.69
C THR A 15 15.35 19.17 -13.47
N ILE A 16 16.06 18.05 -13.57
CA ILE A 16 17.31 17.94 -14.35
C ILE A 16 17.03 18.20 -15.84
N ILE A 17 15.94 17.66 -16.40
CA ILE A 17 15.56 17.89 -17.80
C ILE A 17 15.29 19.39 -18.05
N LEU A 18 14.57 20.07 -17.15
CA LEU A 18 14.34 21.51 -17.25
C LEU A 18 15.65 22.31 -17.16
N GLN A 19 16.56 21.91 -16.27
CA GLN A 19 17.87 22.55 -16.13
C GLN A 19 18.71 22.43 -17.41
N LEU A 20 18.75 21.24 -18.01
CA LEU A 20 19.52 20.98 -19.24
C LEU A 20 18.93 21.72 -20.45
N ASN A 21 17.60 21.73 -20.58
CA ASN A 21 16.93 22.40 -21.70
C ASN A 21 17.00 23.93 -21.61
N ALA A 22 16.85 24.49 -20.41
CA ALA A 22 16.80 25.94 -20.22
C ALA A 22 18.18 26.58 -19.98
N LYS A 23 19.27 25.78 -19.92
CA LYS A 23 20.65 26.24 -19.62
C LYS A 23 20.72 27.14 -18.37
N ILE A 24 19.86 26.90 -17.39
CA ILE A 24 19.78 27.72 -16.18
C ILE A 24 20.89 27.28 -15.22
N PRO A 25 21.63 28.22 -14.59
CA PRO A 25 22.62 27.86 -13.58
C PRO A 25 21.97 27.07 -12.43
N PRO A 26 22.66 26.06 -11.87
CA PRO A 26 22.13 25.23 -10.78
C PRO A 26 21.71 26.03 -9.53
N LEU A 27 22.18 27.28 -9.40
CA LEU A 27 21.91 28.17 -8.27
C LEU A 27 20.81 29.21 -8.52
N ALA A 28 20.01 29.07 -9.58
CA ALA A 28 18.85 29.93 -9.76
C ALA A 28 17.82 29.70 -8.65
N LYS A 29 17.30 30.79 -8.07
CA LYS A 29 16.33 30.77 -6.95
C LYS A 29 15.16 29.77 -7.14
N PRO A 30 14.58 29.59 -8.35
CA PRO A 30 13.50 28.63 -8.58
C PRO A 30 13.92 27.16 -8.43
N LEU A 31 15.14 26.80 -8.87
CA LEU A 31 15.66 25.44 -8.79
C LEU A 31 16.12 25.09 -7.36
N LEU A 32 16.67 26.06 -6.64
CA LEU A 32 17.09 25.86 -5.25
C LEU A 32 15.92 25.42 -4.35
N GLY A 33 14.73 26.00 -4.56
CA GLY A 33 13.51 25.61 -3.84
C GLY A 33 13.11 24.16 -4.10
N ILE A 34 13.20 23.69 -5.35
CA ILE A 34 12.91 22.29 -5.70
C ILE A 34 13.95 21.35 -5.09
N TYR A 35 15.25 21.65 -5.19
CA TYR A 35 16.29 20.82 -4.59
C TYR A 35 16.15 20.74 -3.06
N GLY A 36 15.81 21.85 -2.40
CA GLY A 36 15.48 21.87 -0.98
C GLY A 36 14.28 20.99 -0.64
N LEU A 37 13.23 21.02 -1.47
CA LEU A 37 12.05 20.18 -1.31
C LEU A 37 12.40 18.69 -1.48
N ILE A 38 13.18 18.33 -2.49
CA ILE A 38 13.66 16.94 -2.70
C ILE A 38 14.48 16.46 -1.50
N ALA A 39 15.43 17.28 -1.04
CA ALA A 39 16.25 16.97 0.13
C ALA A 39 15.38 16.78 1.39
N GLY A 40 14.37 17.63 1.60
CA GLY A 40 13.40 17.52 2.68
C GLY A 40 12.58 16.22 2.62
N ILE A 41 12.09 15.83 1.44
CA ILE A 41 11.38 14.54 1.26
C ILE A 41 12.30 13.37 1.58
N PHE A 42 13.57 13.44 1.16
CA PHE A 42 14.55 12.39 1.41
C PHE A 42 14.83 12.24 2.91
N LEU A 43 15.08 13.35 3.61
CA LEU A 43 15.28 13.38 5.06
C LEU A 43 14.08 12.84 5.82
N LEU A 44 12.86 13.27 5.47
CA LEU A 44 11.64 12.73 6.07
C LEU A 44 11.51 11.22 5.82
N SER A 45 11.88 10.74 4.63
CA SER A 45 11.83 9.31 4.31
C SER A 45 12.81 8.49 5.15
N VAL A 46 14.00 9.03 5.43
CA VAL A 46 14.98 8.41 6.33
C VAL A 46 14.45 8.40 7.77
N GLN A 47 13.95 9.52 8.27
CA GLN A 47 13.37 9.62 9.62
C GLN A 47 12.22 8.63 9.83
N TYR A 48 11.29 8.53 8.89
CA TYR A 48 10.19 7.57 8.98
C TYR A 48 10.67 6.11 9.00
N THR A 49 11.75 5.79 8.28
CA THR A 49 12.33 4.43 8.30
C THR A 49 12.87 4.07 9.67
N ILE A 50 13.50 5.03 10.35
CA ILE A 50 14.05 4.86 11.70
C ILE A 50 12.92 4.73 12.73
N ILE A 51 11.88 5.56 12.61
CA ILE A 51 10.74 5.55 13.54
C ILE A 51 9.89 4.29 13.35
N PHE A 52 9.68 3.82 12.12
CA PHE A 52 8.90 2.62 11.85
C PHE A 52 9.46 1.37 12.55
N LYS A 53 10.78 1.29 12.72
CA LYS A 53 11.43 0.20 13.48
C LYS A 53 11.13 0.22 14.98
N ARG A 54 10.59 1.32 15.52
CA ARG A 54 10.36 1.52 16.97
C ARG A 54 8.89 1.53 17.39
N VAL A 55 7.94 1.60 16.45
CA VAL A 55 6.51 1.83 16.77
C VAL A 55 5.72 0.51 16.74
N LYS A 56 5.04 0.20 17.87
CA LYS A 56 4.16 -0.99 18.00
C LYS A 56 2.81 -0.84 17.28
N GLN A 57 2.34 0.38 17.04
CA GLN A 57 1.05 0.67 16.39
C GLN A 57 1.25 1.15 14.94
N ALA A 58 1.42 0.20 14.01
CA ALA A 58 1.71 0.50 12.61
C ALA A 58 0.59 1.27 11.87
N VAL A 59 -0.68 1.11 12.28
CA VAL A 59 -1.83 1.69 11.58
C VAL A 59 -1.94 3.21 11.82
N ASN A 60 -1.84 3.66 13.08
CA ASN A 60 -1.92 5.10 13.41
C ASN A 60 -0.75 5.87 12.81
N PHE A 61 0.44 5.26 12.84
CA PHE A 61 1.62 5.81 12.18
C PHE A 61 1.43 5.96 10.67
N ALA A 62 0.78 4.97 10.01
CA ALA A 62 0.48 5.06 8.60
C ALA A 62 -0.45 6.23 8.26
N TYR A 63 -1.49 6.50 9.08
CA TYR A 63 -2.35 7.68 8.88
C TYR A 63 -1.56 8.99 8.91
N ILE A 64 -0.73 9.19 9.93
CA ILE A 64 0.09 10.41 10.06
C ILE A 64 1.03 10.55 8.87
N GLN A 65 1.71 9.47 8.49
CA GLN A 65 2.64 9.46 7.37
C GLN A 65 1.93 9.82 6.06
N ILE A 66 0.74 9.26 5.82
CA ILE A 66 -0.04 9.52 4.60
C ILE A 66 -0.51 10.97 4.55
N CYS A 67 -1.00 11.53 5.65
CA CYS A 67 -1.40 12.95 5.70
C CYS A 67 -0.22 13.89 5.38
N ILE A 68 0.98 13.54 5.83
CA ILE A 68 2.19 14.32 5.50
C ILE A 68 2.58 14.12 4.03
N ASP A 69 2.39 12.91 3.50
CA ASP A 69 2.62 12.63 2.07
C ASP A 69 1.65 13.39 1.17
N THR A 70 0.37 13.51 1.51
CA THR A 70 -0.58 14.31 0.71
C THR A 70 -0.19 15.78 0.72
N PHE A 71 0.23 16.32 1.87
CA PHE A 71 0.69 17.70 1.98
C PHE A 71 1.96 17.97 1.16
N ILE A 72 2.91 17.04 1.15
CA ILE A 72 4.10 17.11 0.30
C ILE A 72 3.69 17.11 -1.18
N VAL A 73 2.74 16.27 -1.58
CA VAL A 73 2.24 16.26 -2.96
C VAL A 73 1.59 17.60 -3.32
N THR A 74 0.80 18.19 -2.43
CA THR A 74 0.26 19.56 -2.62
C THR A 74 1.39 20.57 -2.82
N LEU A 75 2.43 20.52 -1.98
CA LEU A 75 3.58 21.42 -2.07
C LEU A 75 4.35 21.25 -3.38
N ILE A 76 4.53 20.01 -3.84
CA ILE A 76 5.14 19.70 -5.15
C ILE A 76 4.32 20.33 -6.27
N ILE A 77 3.01 20.10 -6.27
CA ILE A 77 2.11 20.63 -7.31
C ILE A 77 2.18 22.15 -7.33
N PHE A 78 2.15 22.78 -6.15
CA PHE A 78 2.26 24.22 -6.01
C PHE A 78 3.58 24.76 -6.58
N VAL A 79 4.72 24.20 -6.18
CA VAL A 79 6.05 24.64 -6.64
C VAL A 79 6.24 24.41 -8.14
N THR A 80 5.62 23.38 -8.72
CA THR A 80 5.77 22.99 -10.13
C THR A 80 4.82 23.69 -11.11
N GLY A 81 4.04 24.68 -10.65
CA GLY A 81 3.14 25.45 -11.53
C GLY A 81 1.66 25.10 -11.43
N SER A 82 1.24 24.48 -10.32
CA SER A 82 -0.14 24.30 -9.88
C SER A 82 -1.13 23.84 -10.97
N PHE A 83 -1.91 24.73 -11.58
CA PHE A 83 -2.90 24.39 -12.62
C PHE A 83 -2.31 23.78 -13.89
N SER A 84 -1.07 24.07 -14.24
CA SER A 84 -0.40 23.45 -15.40
C SER A 84 0.52 22.31 -15.00
N SER A 85 0.61 22.00 -13.70
CA SER A 85 1.47 20.92 -13.22
C SER A 85 0.97 19.56 -13.71
N ILE A 86 1.86 18.84 -14.38
CA ILE A 86 1.66 17.43 -14.77
C ILE A 86 1.61 16.56 -13.50
N PHE A 87 2.19 16.99 -12.38
CA PHE A 87 2.31 16.21 -11.15
C PHE A 87 1.00 16.00 -10.37
N SER A 88 -0.15 16.54 -10.83
CA SER A 88 -1.45 16.30 -10.19
C SER A 88 -1.83 14.81 -10.11
N PHE A 89 -1.30 13.95 -11.00
CA PHE A 89 -1.51 12.50 -10.93
C PHE A 89 -0.92 11.86 -9.67
N LEU A 90 0.03 12.52 -8.99
CA LEU A 90 0.67 12.00 -7.78
C LEU A 90 -0.35 11.76 -6.65
N TYR A 91 -1.43 12.56 -6.59
CA TYR A 91 -2.53 12.28 -5.65
C TYR A 91 -3.14 10.90 -5.86
N LEU A 92 -3.31 10.47 -7.12
CA LEU A 92 -3.86 9.15 -7.42
C LEU A 92 -2.93 8.05 -6.92
N VAL A 93 -1.62 8.21 -7.11
CA VAL A 93 -0.65 7.23 -6.60
C VAL A 93 -0.65 7.20 -5.07
N VAL A 94 -0.82 8.35 -4.41
CA VAL A 94 -0.95 8.41 -2.95
C VAL A 94 -2.17 7.63 -2.46
N ILE A 95 -3.30 7.80 -3.14
CA ILE A 95 -4.54 7.09 -2.83
C ILE A 95 -4.38 5.58 -3.06
N ILE A 96 -3.73 5.15 -4.14
CA ILE A 96 -3.50 3.73 -4.43
C ILE A 96 -2.66 3.07 -3.34
N TYR A 97 -1.52 3.66 -2.95
CA TYR A 97 -0.72 3.02 -1.90
C TYR A 97 -1.42 3.10 -0.53
N THR A 98 -2.24 4.14 -0.29
CA THR A 98 -3.07 4.26 0.90
C THR A 98 -4.05 3.10 1.00
N SER A 99 -4.70 2.70 -0.10
CA SER A 99 -5.63 1.58 -0.10
C SER A 99 -4.95 0.25 0.26
N MET A 100 -3.68 0.10 -0.10
CA MET A 100 -2.87 -1.07 0.25
C MET A 100 -2.49 -1.12 1.74
N LEU A 101 -2.31 0.04 2.37
CA LEU A 101 -1.89 0.15 3.79
C LEU A 101 -3.08 0.24 4.74
N LEU A 102 -4.08 1.05 4.43
CA LEU A 102 -5.26 1.32 5.25
C LEU A 102 -6.45 0.45 4.83
N SER A 103 -7.59 0.63 5.50
CA SER A 103 -8.85 0.03 5.08
C SER A 103 -9.48 0.82 3.92
N ARG A 104 -10.48 0.24 3.26
CA ARG A 104 -11.30 0.93 2.25
C ARG A 104 -11.83 2.28 2.76
N LYS A 105 -12.25 2.35 4.03
CA LYS A 105 -12.69 3.60 4.67
C LYS A 105 -11.55 4.62 4.77
N GLY A 106 -10.34 4.18 5.10
CA GLY A 106 -9.16 5.04 5.16
C GLY A 106 -8.81 5.65 3.80
N SER A 107 -8.88 4.88 2.71
CA SER A 107 -8.67 5.38 1.35
C SER A 107 -9.63 6.51 0.98
N MET A 108 -10.93 6.36 1.31
CA MET A 108 -11.94 7.40 1.06
C MET A 108 -11.68 8.69 1.86
N ILE A 109 -11.26 8.56 3.12
CA ILE A 109 -10.93 9.73 3.96
C ILE A 109 -9.75 10.51 3.35
N ILE A 110 -8.71 9.79 2.93
CA ILE A 110 -7.53 10.42 2.32
C ILE A 110 -7.87 11.04 0.96
N ALA A 111 -8.75 10.42 0.17
CA ALA A 111 -9.23 11.03 -1.08
C ALA A 111 -9.97 12.35 -0.83
N SER A 112 -10.83 12.41 0.18
CA SER A 112 -11.47 13.67 0.60
C SER A 112 -10.45 14.72 1.03
N LEU A 113 -9.42 14.33 1.77
CA LEU A 113 -8.32 15.22 2.17
C LEU A 113 -7.56 15.76 0.96
N CYS A 114 -7.22 14.91 -0.02
CA CYS A 114 -6.55 15.32 -1.26
C CYS A 114 -7.40 16.32 -2.06
N CYS A 115 -8.71 16.04 -2.22
CA CYS A 115 -9.64 16.93 -2.91
C CYS A 115 -9.74 18.30 -2.21
N LEU A 116 -9.82 18.30 -0.87
CA LEU A 116 -9.85 19.52 -0.08
C LEU A 116 -8.55 20.32 -0.21
N GLN A 117 -7.40 19.65 -0.06
CA GLN A 117 -6.08 20.28 -0.21
C GLN A 117 -5.89 20.88 -1.60
N TYR A 118 -6.28 20.16 -2.65
CA TYR A 118 -6.20 20.62 -4.02
C TYR A 118 -7.16 21.79 -4.31
N GLY A 119 -8.40 21.73 -3.80
CA GLY A 119 -9.38 22.81 -3.91
C GLY A 119 -8.88 24.09 -3.23
N ILE A 120 -8.42 24.00 -1.98
CA ILE A 120 -7.87 25.14 -1.24
C ILE A 120 -6.67 25.76 -1.97
N MET A 121 -5.76 24.94 -2.48
CA MET A 121 -4.58 25.43 -3.24
C MET A 121 -5.02 26.23 -4.47
N ILE A 122 -6.04 25.74 -5.19
CA ILE A 122 -6.63 26.38 -6.37
C ILE A 122 -7.34 27.68 -6.01
N ASP A 123 -8.13 27.69 -4.95
CA ASP A 123 -8.84 28.89 -4.49
C ASP A 123 -7.84 29.98 -4.09
N LEU A 124 -6.78 29.61 -3.37
CA LEU A 124 -5.75 30.56 -2.95
C LEU A 124 -4.94 31.14 -4.11
N GLU A 125 -4.70 30.35 -5.16
CA GLU A 125 -4.09 30.84 -6.40
C GLU A 125 -5.06 31.75 -7.16
N TYR A 126 -6.35 31.42 -7.17
CA TYR A 126 -7.39 32.24 -7.77
C TYR A 126 -7.48 33.63 -7.13
N TYR A 127 -7.42 33.73 -5.79
CA TYR A 127 -7.40 35.00 -5.07
C TYR A 127 -6.06 35.75 -5.16
N GLY A 128 -5.08 35.22 -5.89
CA GLY A 128 -3.77 35.86 -6.09
C GLY A 128 -2.88 35.88 -4.85
N VAL A 129 -3.25 35.16 -3.79
CA VAL A 129 -2.47 35.05 -2.55
C VAL A 129 -1.22 34.19 -2.76
N LEU A 130 -1.33 33.19 -3.63
CA LEU A 130 -0.22 32.28 -3.98
C LEU A 130 0.16 32.45 -5.45
N GLN A 131 1.39 32.94 -5.70
CA GLN A 131 1.99 32.98 -7.04
C GLN A 131 2.87 31.73 -7.24
N PRO A 132 2.70 30.96 -8.33
CA PRO A 132 3.49 29.75 -8.57
C PRO A 132 4.99 30.07 -8.66
N PHE A 133 5.78 29.38 -7.83
CA PHE A 133 7.20 29.67 -7.65
C PHE A 133 8.04 29.53 -8.94
N LEU A 134 7.71 28.57 -9.81
CA LEU A 134 8.47 28.31 -11.05
C LEU A 134 8.21 29.31 -12.18
N LEU A 135 7.10 30.06 -12.11
CA LEU A 135 6.58 30.87 -13.22
C LEU A 135 6.58 32.36 -12.87
N GLN A 136 7.49 32.78 -11.98
CA GLN A 136 7.64 34.16 -11.48
C GLN A 136 8.00 35.22 -12.57
N GLY A 137 8.05 34.82 -13.85
CA GLY A 137 8.27 35.70 -15.01
C GLY A 137 7.28 35.52 -16.17
N SER A 138 6.33 34.59 -16.07
CA SER A 138 5.24 34.44 -17.03
C SER A 138 3.96 34.90 -16.36
N THR A 139 3.50 36.09 -16.73
CA THR A 139 2.18 36.62 -16.41
C THR A 139 1.10 35.68 -16.97
N ILE A 140 0.83 34.61 -16.24
CA ILE A 140 -0.27 33.68 -16.52
C ILE A 140 -1.59 34.18 -15.90
N SER A 141 -1.51 35.24 -15.07
CA SER A 141 -2.67 36.00 -14.61
C SER A 141 -3.29 36.79 -15.76
N THR A 142 -4.21 36.16 -16.50
CA THR A 142 -5.49 36.73 -17.00
C THR A 142 -6.19 35.84 -18.06
N GLY A 143 -5.54 34.79 -18.59
CA GLY A 143 -6.04 34.08 -19.78
C GLY A 143 -6.86 32.80 -19.58
N TYR A 144 -6.88 32.18 -18.40
CA TYR A 144 -7.63 30.94 -18.21
C TYR A 144 -9.09 31.23 -17.86
N ALA A 145 -9.98 30.89 -18.80
CA ALA A 145 -11.42 30.92 -18.54
C ALA A 145 -11.76 30.01 -17.34
N TRP A 146 -12.66 30.49 -16.49
CA TRP A 146 -13.21 29.77 -15.34
C TRP A 146 -13.63 28.33 -15.63
N SER A 147 -14.06 28.07 -16.87
CA SER A 147 -14.38 26.74 -17.36
C SER A 147 -13.21 25.76 -17.19
N HIS A 148 -11.99 26.13 -17.56
CA HIS A 148 -10.82 25.25 -17.51
C HIS A 148 -10.46 24.84 -16.08
N VAL A 149 -10.55 25.78 -15.14
CA VAL A 149 -10.31 25.54 -13.71
C VAL A 149 -11.34 24.56 -13.16
N ILE A 150 -12.63 24.81 -13.43
CA ILE A 150 -13.72 23.95 -12.96
C ILE A 150 -13.60 22.54 -13.57
N TYR A 151 -13.31 22.42 -14.87
CA TYR A 151 -13.09 21.14 -15.52
C TYR A 151 -11.93 20.36 -14.87
N LYS A 152 -10.81 21.03 -14.55
CA LYS A 152 -9.66 20.39 -13.92
C LYS A 152 -9.95 19.95 -12.47
N ILE A 153 -10.71 20.74 -11.70
CA ILE A 153 -11.15 20.32 -10.36
C ILE A 153 -12.08 19.11 -10.45
N MET A 154 -13.07 19.16 -11.33
CA MET A 154 -14.05 18.10 -11.50
C MET A 154 -13.39 16.77 -11.90
N ILE A 155 -12.52 16.77 -12.91
CA ILE A 155 -11.84 15.54 -13.33
C ILE A 155 -10.95 14.99 -12.22
N THR A 156 -10.26 15.87 -11.47
CA THR A 156 -9.38 15.45 -10.37
C THR A 156 -10.19 14.86 -9.22
N MET A 157 -11.31 15.48 -8.86
CA MET A 157 -12.20 14.99 -7.81
C MET A 157 -12.79 13.63 -8.17
N VAL A 158 -13.32 13.50 -9.39
CA VAL A 158 -13.85 12.22 -9.90
C VAL A 158 -12.76 11.15 -9.92
N ALA A 159 -11.57 11.46 -10.44
CA ALA A 159 -10.45 10.53 -10.48
C ALA A 159 -10.02 10.08 -9.07
N CYS A 160 -9.87 11.01 -8.12
CA CYS A 160 -9.50 10.69 -6.74
C CYS A 160 -10.50 9.73 -6.10
N PHE A 161 -11.81 10.01 -6.19
CA PHE A 161 -12.84 9.14 -5.61
C PHE A 161 -12.97 7.80 -6.33
N ALA A 162 -12.93 7.80 -7.67
CA ALA A 162 -12.98 6.57 -8.45
C ALA A 162 -11.79 5.66 -8.13
N VAL A 163 -10.57 6.22 -8.09
CA VAL A 163 -9.36 5.49 -7.73
C VAL A 163 -9.42 5.02 -6.28
N ALA A 164 -9.85 5.86 -5.34
CA ALA A 164 -9.97 5.48 -3.93
C ALA A 164 -10.93 4.31 -3.72
N PHE A 165 -12.07 4.34 -4.41
CA PHE A 165 -13.08 3.31 -4.37
C PHE A 165 -12.56 2.01 -4.99
N LEU A 166 -12.06 2.06 -6.23
CA LEU A 166 -11.60 0.89 -6.96
C LEU A 166 -10.39 0.24 -6.29
N SER A 167 -9.36 1.04 -5.99
CA SER A 167 -8.15 0.55 -5.31
C SER A 167 -8.47 0.05 -3.89
N GLY A 168 -9.45 0.66 -3.20
CA GLY A 168 -9.95 0.21 -1.90
C GLY A 168 -10.65 -1.15 -1.97
N LEU A 169 -11.49 -1.36 -2.98
CA LEU A 169 -12.14 -2.64 -3.23
C LEU A 169 -11.13 -3.74 -3.57
N LEU A 170 -10.20 -3.47 -4.49
CA LEU A 170 -9.17 -4.41 -4.90
C LEU A 170 -8.26 -4.81 -3.73
N ALA A 171 -7.84 -3.84 -2.91
CA ALA A 171 -7.04 -4.10 -1.73
C ALA A 171 -7.80 -4.93 -0.68
N GLU A 172 -9.10 -4.67 -0.50
CA GLU A 172 -9.93 -5.45 0.42
C GLU A 172 -10.15 -6.88 -0.07
N GLN A 173 -10.44 -7.07 -1.36
CA GLN A 173 -10.54 -8.39 -1.99
C GLN A 173 -9.24 -9.17 -1.85
N ALA A 174 -8.09 -8.56 -2.20
CA ALA A 174 -6.78 -9.19 -2.07
C ALA A 174 -6.49 -9.64 -0.62
N ARG A 175 -6.85 -8.82 0.38
CA ARG A 175 -6.71 -9.19 1.79
C ARG A 175 -7.64 -10.33 2.19
N ARG A 176 -8.87 -10.40 1.66
CA ARG A 176 -9.81 -11.49 1.92
C ARG A 176 -9.33 -12.80 1.29
N THR A 177 -8.98 -12.79 0.01
CA THR A 177 -8.44 -13.96 -0.70
C THR A 177 -7.19 -14.50 0.01
N LYS A 178 -6.27 -13.62 0.45
CA LYS A 178 -5.09 -14.06 1.21
C LYS A 178 -5.46 -14.74 2.54
N LYS A 179 -6.46 -14.22 3.26
CA LYS A 179 -6.92 -14.83 4.51
C LYS A 179 -7.58 -16.20 4.28
N GLU A 180 -8.39 -16.32 3.23
CA GLU A 180 -9.04 -17.58 2.84
C GLU A 180 -8.02 -18.63 2.40
N LEU A 181 -7.02 -18.26 1.59
CA LEU A 181 -5.92 -19.15 1.21
C LEU A 181 -5.17 -19.67 2.44
N LEU A 182 -4.80 -18.80 3.38
CA LEU A 182 -4.15 -19.22 4.63
C LEU A 182 -5.04 -20.07 5.55
N ALA A 183 -6.36 -19.93 5.45
CA ALA A 183 -7.29 -20.80 6.19
C ALA A 183 -7.37 -22.18 5.53
N MET A 184 -7.45 -22.23 4.21
CA MET A 184 -7.49 -23.47 3.43
C MET A 184 -6.18 -24.26 3.57
N GLU A 185 -5.03 -23.60 3.47
CA GLU A 185 -3.71 -24.22 3.68
C GLU A 185 -3.61 -24.89 5.06
N ARG A 186 -4.11 -24.23 6.11
CA ARG A 186 -4.18 -24.80 7.46
C ARG A 186 -5.15 -25.98 7.57
N HIS A 187 -6.24 -25.97 6.80
CA HIS A 187 -7.21 -27.05 6.78
C HIS A 187 -6.63 -28.30 6.09
N VAL A 188 -6.02 -28.13 4.91
CA VAL A 188 -5.34 -29.22 4.18
C VAL A 188 -4.27 -29.86 5.05
N LYS A 189 -3.40 -29.05 5.66
CA LYS A 189 -2.34 -29.55 6.56
C LYS A 189 -2.90 -30.34 7.76
N ARG A 190 -4.10 -30.01 8.23
CA ARG A 190 -4.77 -30.76 9.31
C ARG A 190 -5.32 -32.09 8.80
N VAL A 191 -5.93 -32.10 7.62
CA VAL A 191 -6.46 -33.32 6.99
C VAL A 191 -5.33 -34.30 6.70
N GLU A 192 -4.21 -33.85 6.13
CA GLU A 192 -3.02 -34.69 5.90
C GLU A 192 -2.50 -35.31 7.20
N LYS A 193 -2.41 -34.53 8.28
CA LYS A 193 -1.99 -35.04 9.58
C LYS A 193 -2.95 -36.09 10.13
N MET A 194 -4.25 -35.91 9.96
CA MET A 194 -5.27 -36.89 10.39
C MET A 194 -5.20 -38.17 9.55
N ALA A 195 -4.98 -38.05 8.23
CA ALA A 195 -4.80 -39.20 7.35
C ALA A 195 -3.56 -40.01 7.73
N ALA A 196 -2.42 -39.36 7.98
CA ALA A 196 -1.20 -40.03 8.42
C ALA A 196 -1.37 -40.74 9.77
N VAL A 197 -2.07 -40.12 10.73
CA VAL A 197 -2.41 -40.76 12.01
C VAL A 197 -3.35 -41.95 11.80
N GLY A 198 -4.33 -41.85 10.88
CA GLY A 198 -5.23 -42.94 10.53
C GLY A 198 -4.51 -44.12 9.89
N GLU A 199 -3.58 -43.86 8.97
CA GLU A 199 -2.75 -44.88 8.32
C GLU A 199 -1.85 -45.60 9.33
N MET A 200 -1.16 -44.85 10.20
CA MET A 200 -0.37 -45.43 11.29
C MET A 200 -1.26 -46.23 12.27
N GLY A 201 -2.46 -45.73 12.59
CA GLY A 201 -3.41 -46.42 13.47
C GLY A 201 -3.92 -47.74 12.87
N ALA A 202 -4.19 -47.76 11.56
CA ALA A 202 -4.57 -48.98 10.84
C ALA A 202 -3.41 -49.99 10.78
N GLY A 203 -2.18 -49.52 10.50
CA GLY A 203 -0.97 -50.34 10.55
C GLY A 203 -0.74 -50.95 11.93
N LEU A 204 -0.81 -50.13 12.99
CA LEU A 204 -0.74 -50.57 14.39
C LEU A 204 -1.83 -51.60 14.73
N ALA A 205 -3.07 -51.38 14.31
CA ALA A 205 -4.15 -52.33 14.55
C ALA A 205 -3.89 -53.68 13.89
N HIS A 206 -3.34 -53.68 12.67
CA HIS A 206 -2.97 -54.90 11.97
C HIS A 206 -1.81 -55.62 12.68
N GLU A 207 -0.79 -54.88 13.11
CA GLU A 207 0.35 -55.41 13.85
C GLU A 207 -0.01 -55.95 15.24
N ILE A 208 -1.01 -55.38 15.92
CA ILE A 208 -1.53 -55.89 17.21
C ILE A 208 -2.37 -57.16 17.01
N LYS A 209 -3.14 -57.26 15.92
CA LYS A 209 -3.97 -58.44 15.64
C LYS A 209 -3.13 -59.71 15.46
N ASN A 210 -1.95 -59.59 14.88
CA ASN A 210 -1.05 -60.71 14.61
C ASN A 210 -0.57 -61.46 15.88
N PRO A 211 0.04 -60.83 16.90
CA PRO A 211 0.43 -61.49 18.14
C PRO A 211 -0.78 -61.97 18.93
N LEU A 212 -1.91 -61.26 18.89
CA LEU A 212 -3.15 -61.69 19.56
C LEU A 212 -3.70 -62.98 18.95
N ALA A 213 -3.69 -63.11 17.62
CA ALA A 213 -4.05 -64.35 16.94
C ALA A 213 -3.08 -65.50 17.28
N SER A 214 -1.78 -65.21 17.38
CA SER A 214 -0.78 -66.18 17.82
C SER A 214 -1.03 -66.64 19.26
N LEU A 215 -1.24 -65.71 20.19
CA LEU A 215 -1.56 -66.01 21.61
C LEU A 215 -2.85 -66.81 21.75
N ALA A 216 -3.91 -66.41 21.03
CA ALA A 216 -5.17 -67.15 21.02
C ALA A 216 -4.98 -68.57 20.48
N GLY A 217 -4.18 -68.74 19.42
CA GLY A 217 -3.83 -70.05 18.88
C GLY A 217 -3.08 -70.93 19.89
N SER A 218 -2.08 -70.37 20.57
CA SER A 218 -1.35 -71.07 21.64
C SER A 218 -2.26 -71.47 22.80
N ILE A 219 -3.16 -70.59 23.25
CA ILE A 219 -4.15 -70.90 24.30
C ILE A 219 -5.12 -72.01 23.85
N GLN A 220 -5.56 -71.99 22.58
CA GLN A 220 -6.44 -73.00 22.01
C GLN A 220 -5.78 -74.39 22.00
N LEU A 221 -4.50 -74.47 21.61
CA LEU A 221 -3.72 -75.70 21.65
C LEU A 221 -3.59 -76.22 23.08
N LEU A 222 -3.23 -75.35 24.02
CA LEU A 222 -3.11 -75.69 25.44
C LEU A 222 -4.44 -76.26 25.99
N LYS A 223 -5.56 -75.63 25.64
CA LYS A 223 -6.91 -76.07 26.06
C LYS A 223 -7.26 -77.45 25.49
N ASN A 224 -6.88 -77.74 24.24
CA ASN A 224 -7.14 -79.03 23.61
C ASN A 224 -6.29 -80.15 24.21
N ASP A 225 -5.03 -79.87 24.57
CA ASP A 225 -4.16 -80.84 25.26
C ASP A 225 -4.69 -81.16 26.66
N ILE A 226 -5.17 -80.15 27.41
CA ILE A 226 -5.84 -80.36 28.70
C ILE A 226 -7.11 -81.21 28.55
N ASN A 227 -7.90 -81.01 27.50
CA ASN A 227 -9.12 -81.78 27.26
C ASN A 227 -8.88 -83.20 26.71
N ARG A 228 -7.68 -83.50 26.18
CA ARG A 228 -7.30 -84.83 25.66
C ARG A 228 -6.69 -85.75 26.72
N ASN A 229 -6.41 -85.22 27.91
CA ASN A 229 -5.89 -85.98 29.04
C ASN A 229 -6.98 -86.02 30.15
N PRO A 230 -7.87 -87.02 30.17
CA PRO A 230 -8.78 -87.22 31.30
C PRO A 230 -8.04 -87.64 32.57
#